data_AF-A0A832P7U4-F1
#
_entry.id   AF-A0A832P7U4-F1
#
_cell.length_a   1.000
_cell.length_b   1.000
_cell.length_c   1.000
_cell.angle_alpha   90.00
_cell.angle_beta   90.00
_cell.angle_gamma   90.00
#
_symmetry.space_group_name_H-M   'P 1'
#
loop_
_entity.id
_entity.type
_entity.pdbx_description
1 polymer ?
#
loop_
_entity_poly.entity_id
_entity_poly.type
_entity_poly.pdbx_seq_one_letter_code
_entity_poly.pdbx_strand_id
1 'polypeptide(L)'
;MNERIARLEKKVREEEIYPPVVAVSYDAFDEKLAEPMRIAKRLTEYMAAQPVVFSDDNELVGLMRFDGSVESDLFPRTGHTKIREAFAQYYNKPQENLCTMEWQHSNQDFGKLLRIGLKGLRAEIVEARKLFVGNQERLNFLAAFEMMIRGIARRADQNAAACREAAAKCTDPARKKTLLRMAANCAKVPMNPASSFEEAVQAVYFNFHFLADSIGRPDQYLYPYYQQGIADGTLSRERAKELLQELFIMIHGWTPITSSNRDRGAESHFVIGGYTIDHEDGFNELSDLILDAMLECDLIRPQVSLRWNKKTPREVLYKV
;
A
#
# COMPACT_ATOMS: atom_id res chain seq x y z
N MET A 1 5.46 -19.06 -12.89
CA MET A 1 5.05 -17.69 -13.27
C MET A 1 4.37 -17.70 -14.64
N ASN A 2 3.26 -16.97 -14.80
CA ASN A 2 2.56 -16.86 -16.10
C ASN A 2 3.14 -15.70 -16.94
N GLU A 3 2.76 -15.64 -18.23
CA GLU A 3 3.32 -14.63 -19.16
C GLU A 3 3.00 -13.18 -18.78
N ARG A 4 1.81 -12.91 -18.21
CA ARG A 4 1.40 -11.58 -17.77
C ARG A 4 2.31 -11.07 -16.66
N ILE A 5 2.52 -11.89 -15.63
CA ILE A 5 3.40 -11.59 -14.51
C ILE A 5 4.84 -11.42 -14.99
N ALA A 6 5.33 -12.28 -15.89
CA ALA A 6 6.68 -12.16 -16.45
C ALA A 6 6.90 -10.83 -17.21
N ARG A 7 5.90 -10.36 -17.98
CA ARG A 7 5.95 -9.05 -18.65
C ARG A 7 5.96 -7.90 -17.65
N LEU A 8 5.13 -7.99 -16.61
CA LEU A 8 5.07 -6.96 -15.57
C LEU A 8 6.37 -6.88 -14.77
N GLU A 9 6.95 -8.02 -14.40
CA GLU A 9 8.26 -8.10 -13.74
C GLU A 9 9.36 -7.46 -14.59
N LYS A 10 9.44 -7.81 -15.88
CA LYS A 10 10.40 -7.20 -16.81
C LYS A 10 10.22 -5.68 -16.86
N LYS A 11 8.98 -5.21 -16.95
CA LYS A 11 8.67 -3.78 -17.03
C LYS A 11 9.16 -3.01 -15.81
N VAL A 12 8.90 -3.47 -14.58
CA VAL A 12 9.33 -2.75 -13.36
C VAL A 12 10.86 -2.74 -13.17
N ARG A 13 11.58 -3.66 -13.81
CA ARG A 13 13.04 -3.72 -13.75
C ARG A 13 13.72 -2.81 -14.77
N GLU A 14 13.06 -2.57 -15.89
CA GLU A 14 13.61 -1.84 -17.04
C GLU A 14 13.08 -0.41 -17.18
N GLU A 15 11.88 -0.11 -16.65
CA GLU A 15 11.16 1.15 -16.90
C GLU A 15 10.61 1.79 -15.60
N GLU A 16 10.41 3.12 -15.61
CA GLU A 16 9.61 3.79 -14.58
C GLU A 16 8.12 3.52 -14.81
N ILE A 17 7.43 3.02 -13.79
CA ILE A 17 5.99 2.71 -13.85
C ILE A 17 5.10 3.85 -13.35
N TYR A 18 5.70 4.85 -12.70
CA TYR A 18 4.97 5.92 -12.04
C TYR A 18 4.19 6.83 -13.00
N PRO A 19 3.01 7.36 -12.58
CA PRO A 19 2.38 8.46 -13.29
C PRO A 19 3.31 9.68 -13.35
N PRO A 20 3.10 10.59 -14.34
CA PRO A 20 3.79 11.87 -14.33
C PRO A 20 3.40 12.68 -13.09
N VAL A 21 4.35 13.45 -12.57
CA VAL A 21 4.13 14.35 -11.44
C VAL A 21 3.17 15.47 -11.85
N VAL A 22 2.14 15.69 -11.04
CA VAL A 22 1.26 16.85 -11.14
C VAL A 22 1.33 17.66 -9.86
N ALA A 23 2.05 18.79 -9.91
CA ALA A 23 2.13 19.73 -8.81
C ALA A 23 0.79 20.44 -8.62
N VAL A 24 0.44 20.72 -7.36
CA VAL A 24 -0.74 21.53 -7.01
C VAL A 24 -0.28 22.77 -6.24
N SER A 25 -0.78 23.95 -6.61
CA SER A 25 -0.37 25.23 -6.01
C SER A 25 -1.16 25.57 -4.76
N TYR A 26 -0.51 26.22 -3.79
CA TYR A 26 -1.17 26.85 -2.63
C TYR A 26 -2.19 27.90 -3.06
N ASP A 27 -3.25 28.04 -2.27
CA ASP A 27 -4.24 29.09 -2.42
C ASP A 27 -4.42 29.89 -1.12
N ALA A 28 -5.09 31.04 -1.20
CA ALA A 28 -5.28 31.94 -0.05
C ALA A 28 -6.17 31.34 1.07
N PHE A 29 -6.88 30.24 0.82
CA PHE A 29 -7.63 29.54 1.85
C PHE A 29 -6.73 28.65 2.72
N ASP A 30 -5.60 28.17 2.18
CA ASP A 30 -4.63 27.36 2.92
C ASP A 30 -4.12 28.10 4.18
N GLU A 31 -3.92 29.42 4.11
CA GLU A 31 -3.47 30.25 5.24
C GLU A 31 -4.47 30.34 6.40
N LYS A 32 -5.75 30.03 6.14
CA LYS A 32 -6.82 30.09 7.14
C LYS A 32 -7.01 28.78 7.89
N LEU A 33 -6.32 27.73 7.47
CA LEU A 33 -6.45 26.40 8.05
C LEU A 33 -5.38 26.16 9.10
N ALA A 34 -5.75 25.47 10.18
CA ALA A 34 -4.77 24.90 11.08
C ALA A 34 -3.84 23.94 10.32
N GLU A 35 -2.57 23.89 10.71
CA GLU A 35 -1.53 23.12 10.02
C GLU A 35 -1.95 21.70 9.59
N PRO A 36 -2.49 20.82 10.46
CA PRO A 36 -2.86 19.47 10.03
C PRO A 36 -3.96 19.48 8.95
N MET A 37 -4.91 20.42 9.01
CA MET A 37 -5.98 20.54 8.01
C MET A 37 -5.46 21.10 6.69
N ARG A 38 -4.52 22.06 6.73
CA ARG A 38 -3.82 22.58 5.54
C ARG A 38 -3.10 21.44 4.83
N ILE A 39 -2.30 20.67 5.56
CA ILE A 39 -1.59 19.49 5.03
C ILE A 39 -2.57 18.49 4.40
N ALA A 40 -3.65 18.14 5.10
CA ALA A 40 -4.65 17.19 4.60
C ALA A 40 -5.40 17.70 3.35
N LYS A 41 -5.72 19.00 3.29
CA LYS A 41 -6.28 19.63 2.09
C LYS A 41 -5.33 19.49 0.92
N ARG A 42 -4.06 19.89 1.11
CA ARG A 42 -3.04 19.85 0.05
C ARG A 42 -2.85 18.45 -0.50
N LEU A 43 -2.76 17.46 0.39
CA LEU A 43 -2.57 16.07 0.01
C LEU A 43 -3.80 15.51 -0.72
N THR A 44 -5.01 15.91 -0.31
CA THR A 44 -6.26 15.56 -1.00
C THR A 44 -6.30 16.13 -2.43
N GLU A 45 -5.90 17.38 -2.61
CA GLU A 45 -5.84 18.04 -3.91
C GLU A 45 -4.77 17.42 -4.81
N TYR A 46 -3.59 17.12 -4.23
CA TYR A 46 -2.51 16.44 -4.93
C TYR A 46 -2.95 15.07 -5.45
N MET A 47 -3.49 14.20 -4.59
CA MET A 47 -3.99 12.88 -5.00
C MET A 47 -5.06 12.99 -6.10
N ALA A 48 -5.94 13.99 -6.02
CA ALA A 48 -6.99 14.20 -6.99
C ALA A 48 -6.48 14.71 -8.36
N ALA A 49 -5.36 15.43 -8.39
CA ALA A 49 -4.76 15.98 -9.60
C ALA A 49 -3.90 14.95 -10.36
N GLN A 50 -3.40 13.93 -9.67
CA GLN A 50 -2.58 12.88 -10.27
C GLN A 50 -3.38 12.09 -11.32
N PRO A 51 -2.82 11.81 -12.50
CA PRO A 51 -3.49 10.93 -13.46
C PRO A 51 -3.55 9.50 -12.91
N VAL A 52 -4.53 8.73 -13.40
CA VAL A 52 -4.58 7.29 -13.17
C VAL A 52 -3.83 6.61 -14.31
N VAL A 53 -2.85 5.78 -13.98
CA VAL A 53 -2.06 5.02 -14.96
C VAL A 53 -2.05 3.54 -14.58
N PHE A 54 -2.22 2.68 -15.58
CA PHE A 54 -2.05 1.23 -15.51
C PHE A 54 -1.86 0.69 -16.94
N SER A 55 -1.18 -0.45 -17.09
CA SER A 55 -0.98 -1.14 -18.38
C SER A 55 -1.99 -2.28 -18.59
N ASP A 56 -1.89 -2.96 -19.72
CA ASP A 56 -2.67 -4.16 -20.02
C ASP A 56 -2.33 -5.35 -19.11
N ASP A 57 -1.14 -5.35 -18.52
CA ASP A 57 -0.69 -6.40 -17.62
C ASP A 57 -1.10 -6.16 -16.16
N ASN A 58 -1.57 -4.96 -15.81
CA ASN A 58 -2.02 -4.66 -14.45
C ASN A 58 -3.42 -5.19 -14.17
N GLU A 59 -3.60 -5.77 -12.98
CA GLU A 59 -4.88 -6.04 -12.33
C GLU A 59 -4.98 -5.39 -10.94
N LEU A 60 -3.87 -4.90 -10.39
CA LEU A 60 -3.84 -4.00 -9.25
C LEU A 60 -3.64 -2.56 -9.75
N VAL A 61 -4.47 -1.62 -9.28
CA VAL A 61 -4.42 -0.20 -9.67
C VAL A 61 -4.37 0.73 -8.46
N GLY A 62 -4.07 2.01 -8.70
CA GLY A 62 -3.93 2.99 -7.62
C GLY A 62 -2.51 3.51 -7.43
N LEU A 63 -1.60 3.23 -8.38
CA LEU A 63 -0.26 3.81 -8.37
C LEU A 63 -0.32 5.35 -8.28
N MET A 64 0.52 5.90 -7.42
CA MET A 64 0.65 7.34 -7.18
C MET A 64 2.12 7.69 -7.12
N ARG A 65 2.49 8.85 -7.70
CA ARG A 65 3.84 9.40 -7.58
C ARG A 65 3.76 10.64 -6.69
N PHE A 66 4.57 10.67 -5.65
CA PHE A 66 4.81 11.88 -4.87
C PHE A 66 6.16 12.49 -5.26
N ASP A 67 6.28 13.80 -5.13
CA ASP A 67 7.42 14.60 -5.62
C ASP A 67 8.00 15.52 -4.54
N GLY A 68 7.58 15.38 -3.28
CA GLY A 68 7.99 16.25 -2.19
C GLY A 68 7.45 17.69 -2.26
N SER A 69 6.49 17.98 -3.15
CA SER A 69 5.87 19.32 -3.25
C SER A 69 4.82 19.59 -2.15
N VAL A 70 4.33 18.54 -1.50
CA VAL A 70 3.37 18.63 -0.39
C VAL A 70 4.05 18.24 0.91
N GLU A 71 3.80 19.00 1.98
CA GLU A 71 4.46 18.86 3.29
C GLU A 71 4.32 17.47 3.96
N SER A 72 3.46 16.60 3.44
CA SER A 72 3.26 15.24 3.90
C SER A 72 3.44 14.25 2.76
N ASP A 73 4.65 14.21 2.22
CA ASP A 73 5.05 13.07 1.38
C ASP A 73 5.18 11.85 2.30
N LEU A 74 4.09 11.10 2.47
CA LEU A 74 3.72 10.37 3.69
C LEU A 74 4.70 9.28 4.19
N PHE A 75 5.70 8.89 3.40
CA PHE A 75 6.80 8.04 3.86
C PHE A 75 8.13 8.80 3.99
N PRO A 76 8.70 9.41 2.93
CA PRO A 76 9.98 10.09 3.04
C PRO A 76 9.91 11.41 3.83
N ARG A 77 8.70 11.98 3.98
CA ARG A 77 8.40 13.25 4.64
C ARG A 77 9.24 14.42 4.12
N THR A 78 9.80 14.27 2.93
CA THR A 78 10.74 15.19 2.32
C THR A 78 10.08 16.51 1.96
N GLY A 79 8.75 16.58 1.86
CA GLY A 79 8.05 17.86 1.71
C GLY A 79 8.02 18.72 2.98
N HIS A 80 8.25 18.14 4.16
CA HIS A 80 8.17 18.87 5.42
C HIS A 80 9.46 19.63 5.72
N THR A 81 9.39 20.96 5.85
CA THR A 81 10.56 21.81 6.08
C THR A 81 11.38 21.40 7.31
N LYS A 82 10.71 21.04 8.43
CA LYS A 82 11.41 20.57 9.64
C LYS A 82 12.14 19.24 9.47
N ILE A 83 11.65 18.36 8.60
CA ILE A 83 12.36 17.12 8.27
C ILE A 83 13.58 17.43 7.41
N ARG A 84 13.47 18.36 6.43
CA ARG A 84 14.63 18.81 5.66
C ARG A 84 15.70 19.45 6.53
N GLU A 85 15.31 20.31 7.47
CA GLU A 85 16.21 20.92 8.47
C GLU A 85 16.92 19.82 9.28
N ALA A 86 16.16 18.84 9.80
CA ALA A 86 16.73 17.72 10.55
C ALA A 86 17.67 16.85 9.70
N PHE A 87 17.29 16.50 8.48
CA PHE A 87 18.15 15.75 7.55
C PHE A 87 19.46 16.49 7.26
N ALA A 88 19.36 17.80 7.00
CA ALA A 88 20.54 18.62 6.74
C ALA A 88 21.49 18.66 7.95
N GLN A 89 20.99 18.53 9.18
CA GLN A 89 21.82 18.56 10.38
C GLN A 89 22.36 17.19 10.80
N TYR A 90 21.54 16.13 10.69
CA TYR A 90 21.80 14.85 11.35
C TYR A 90 21.98 13.65 10.41
N TYR A 91 21.34 13.64 9.23
CA TYR A 91 21.31 12.44 8.38
C TYR A 91 22.68 12.13 7.79
N ASN A 92 23.20 10.92 8.06
CA ASN A 92 24.57 10.51 7.73
C ASN A 92 25.67 11.46 8.26
N LYS A 93 25.38 12.20 9.33
CA LYS A 93 26.33 13.13 9.98
C LYS A 93 26.52 12.70 11.44
N PRO A 94 27.49 11.82 11.75
CA PRO A 94 27.73 11.34 13.09
C PRO A 94 27.88 12.50 14.10
N GLN A 95 27.16 12.42 15.22
CA GLN A 95 27.24 13.37 16.33
C GLN A 95 27.86 12.63 17.51
N GLU A 96 28.99 13.10 18.05
CA GLU A 96 29.61 12.50 19.25
C GLU A 96 29.83 10.97 19.13
N ASN A 97 30.20 10.48 17.94
CA ASN A 97 30.32 9.05 17.58
C ASN A 97 29.01 8.25 17.53
N LEU A 98 27.84 8.92 17.55
CA LEU A 98 26.53 8.32 17.32
C LEU A 98 26.06 8.65 15.90
N CYS A 99 25.63 7.63 15.16
CA CYS A 99 24.85 7.86 13.94
C CYS A 99 23.44 8.27 14.38
N THR A 100 23.14 9.56 14.31
CA THR A 100 21.83 10.09 14.69
C THR A 100 20.92 10.16 13.47
N MET A 101 19.64 9.81 13.67
CA MET A 101 18.57 9.85 12.66
C MET A 101 18.54 8.67 11.69
N GLU A 102 17.89 7.59 12.13
CA GLU A 102 17.45 6.48 11.27
C GLU A 102 16.14 6.84 10.55
N TRP A 103 15.89 6.21 9.41
CA TRP A 103 14.62 6.24 8.71
C TRP A 103 13.49 5.65 9.58
N GLN A 104 12.25 6.12 9.41
CA GLN A 104 11.13 5.51 10.12
C GLN A 104 10.85 4.11 9.55
N HIS A 105 10.93 3.08 10.40
CA HIS A 105 10.42 1.75 10.09
C HIS A 105 9.03 1.55 10.70
N SER A 106 8.03 1.37 9.86
CA SER A 106 6.64 1.23 10.30
C SER A 106 5.79 0.48 9.30
N ASN A 107 4.82 -0.29 9.80
CA ASN A 107 3.84 -0.99 9.00
C ASN A 107 2.45 -0.42 9.28
N GLN A 108 1.63 -0.31 8.24
CA GLN A 108 0.21 -0.01 8.43
C GLN A 108 -0.50 -1.21 9.05
N ASP A 109 -1.58 -0.96 9.78
CA ASP A 109 -2.49 -2.02 10.22
C ASP A 109 -3.44 -2.40 9.07
N PHE A 110 -2.89 -3.09 8.06
CA PHE A 110 -3.67 -3.60 6.94
C PHE A 110 -4.80 -4.52 7.40
N GLY A 111 -4.60 -5.31 8.46
CA GLY A 111 -5.65 -6.17 9.01
C GLY A 111 -6.87 -5.38 9.49
N LYS A 112 -6.68 -4.28 10.22
CA LYS A 112 -7.78 -3.38 10.60
C LYS A 112 -8.40 -2.74 9.37
N LEU A 113 -7.60 -2.22 8.44
CA LEU A 113 -8.11 -1.63 7.19
C LEU A 113 -9.02 -2.61 6.44
N LEU A 114 -8.62 -3.87 6.28
CA LEU A 114 -9.40 -4.88 5.56
C LEU A 114 -10.71 -5.24 6.27
N ARG A 115 -10.71 -5.26 7.62
CA ARG A 115 -11.90 -5.60 8.42
C ARG A 115 -12.96 -4.51 8.47
N ILE A 116 -12.57 -3.24 8.55
CA ILE A 116 -13.53 -2.13 8.79
C ILE A 116 -13.58 -1.10 7.67
N GLY A 117 -12.61 -1.11 6.75
CA GLY A 117 -12.42 -0.08 5.73
C GLY A 117 -12.14 1.30 6.31
N LEU A 118 -11.86 2.28 5.44
CA LEU A 118 -11.70 3.67 5.86
C LEU A 118 -13.02 4.27 6.38
N LYS A 119 -14.19 3.72 6.01
CA LYS A 119 -15.48 4.11 6.61
C LYS A 119 -15.52 3.78 8.11
N GLY A 120 -15.00 2.62 8.52
CA GLY A 120 -14.89 2.25 9.92
C GLY A 120 -13.98 3.19 10.70
N LEU A 121 -12.79 3.49 10.16
CA LEU A 121 -11.88 4.49 10.76
C LEU A 121 -12.52 5.88 10.85
N ARG A 122 -13.30 6.29 9.85
CA ARG A 122 -14.06 7.54 9.91
C ARG A 122 -15.09 7.53 11.03
N ALA A 123 -15.77 6.42 11.28
CA ALA A 123 -16.70 6.30 12.40
C ALA A 123 -15.96 6.44 13.74
N GLU A 124 -14.78 5.83 13.90
CA GLU A 124 -13.93 6.01 15.08
C GLU A 124 -13.53 7.49 15.29
N ILE A 125 -13.18 8.20 14.21
CA ILE A 125 -12.87 9.65 14.26
C ILE A 125 -14.08 10.44 14.74
N VAL A 126 -15.28 10.15 14.25
CA VAL A 126 -16.52 10.83 14.65
C VAL A 126 -16.80 10.61 16.14
N GLU A 127 -16.63 9.39 16.65
CA GLU A 127 -16.78 9.11 18.08
C GLU A 127 -15.70 9.81 18.91
N ALA A 128 -14.45 9.80 18.47
CA ALA A 128 -13.35 10.46 19.17
C ALA A 128 -13.55 11.99 19.30
N ARG A 129 -14.20 12.65 18.32
CA ARG A 129 -14.51 14.09 18.42
C ARG A 129 -15.34 14.43 19.65
N LYS A 130 -16.24 13.55 20.08
CA LYS A 130 -17.09 13.76 21.27
C LYS A 130 -16.26 13.86 22.55
N LEU A 131 -15.11 13.19 22.61
CA LEU A 131 -14.21 13.19 23.77
C LEU A 131 -13.35 14.46 23.86
N PHE A 132 -13.24 15.23 22.78
CA PHE A 132 -12.36 16.39 22.70
C PHE A 132 -13.11 17.70 22.45
N VAL A 133 -14.40 17.75 22.80
CA VAL A 133 -15.18 18.99 22.80
C VAL A 133 -14.47 20.03 23.67
N GLY A 134 -14.26 21.22 23.12
CA GLY A 134 -13.51 22.30 23.77
C GLY A 134 -11.99 22.25 23.57
N ASN A 135 -11.44 21.20 22.95
CA ASN A 135 -10.02 21.12 22.58
C ASN A 135 -9.86 21.29 21.05
N GLN A 136 -9.70 22.54 20.62
CA GLN A 136 -9.66 22.89 19.18
C GLN A 136 -8.50 22.22 18.43
N GLU A 137 -7.33 22.08 19.06
CA GLU A 137 -6.15 21.45 18.45
C GLU A 137 -6.44 20.00 18.08
N ARG A 138 -6.97 19.21 19.02
CA ARG A 138 -7.34 17.81 18.77
C ARG A 138 -8.48 17.69 17.75
N LEU A 139 -9.44 18.61 17.78
CA LEU A 139 -10.54 18.64 16.80
C LEU A 139 -10.05 18.97 15.38
N ASN A 140 -9.06 19.86 15.23
CA ASN A 140 -8.42 20.17 13.95
C ASN A 140 -7.63 18.96 13.42
N PHE A 141 -6.92 18.26 14.30
CA PHE A 141 -6.20 17.04 13.93
C PHE A 141 -7.14 15.92 13.46
N LEU A 142 -8.26 15.69 14.17
CA LEU A 142 -9.29 14.75 13.74
C LEU A 142 -9.97 15.17 12.43
N ALA A 143 -10.15 16.48 12.19
CA ALA A 143 -10.64 16.99 10.92
C ALA A 143 -9.68 16.72 9.76
N ALA A 144 -8.38 16.85 9.98
CA ALA A 144 -7.37 16.50 8.98
C ALA A 144 -7.45 15.03 8.57
N PHE A 145 -7.58 14.10 9.51
CA PHE A 145 -7.76 12.68 9.17
C PHE A 145 -9.03 12.41 8.38
N GLU A 146 -10.14 13.05 8.73
CA GLU A 146 -11.38 12.90 7.97
C GLU A 146 -11.23 13.45 6.53
N MET A 147 -10.54 14.58 6.36
CA MET A 147 -10.22 15.14 5.04
C MET A 147 -9.37 14.16 4.21
N MET A 148 -8.35 13.56 4.83
CA MET A 148 -7.52 12.54 4.19
C MET A 148 -8.32 11.32 3.73
N ILE A 149 -9.21 10.80 4.56
CA ILE A 149 -10.10 9.69 4.18
C ILE A 149 -10.96 10.07 2.98
N ARG A 150 -11.47 11.31 2.91
CA ARG A 150 -12.23 11.80 1.75
C ARG A 150 -11.36 11.90 0.49
N GLY A 151 -10.12 12.34 0.61
CA GLY A 151 -9.16 12.37 -0.50
C GLY A 151 -8.85 10.98 -1.03
N ILE A 152 -8.62 10.01 -0.14
CA ILE A 152 -8.42 8.61 -0.51
C ILE A 152 -9.66 8.03 -1.20
N ALA A 153 -10.86 8.31 -0.68
CA ALA A 153 -12.12 7.90 -1.30
C ALA A 153 -12.22 8.40 -2.75
N ARG A 154 -11.96 9.70 -2.96
CA ARG A 154 -11.98 10.31 -4.28
C ARG A 154 -10.96 9.66 -5.23
N ARG A 155 -9.76 9.36 -4.73
CA ARG A 155 -8.73 8.67 -5.54
C ARG A 155 -9.19 7.27 -5.93
N ALA A 156 -9.82 6.52 -5.04
CA ALA A 156 -10.37 5.21 -5.35
C ALA A 156 -11.47 5.30 -6.44
N ASP A 157 -12.36 6.30 -6.34
CA ASP A 157 -13.39 6.56 -7.36
C ASP A 157 -12.81 6.90 -8.73
N GLN A 158 -11.74 7.71 -8.78
CA GLN A 158 -11.01 8.03 -10.02
C GLN A 158 -10.41 6.77 -10.67
N ASN A 159 -9.79 5.90 -9.88
CA ASN A 159 -9.25 4.63 -10.38
C ASN A 159 -10.38 3.75 -10.93
N ALA A 160 -11.50 3.64 -10.20
CA ALA A 160 -12.65 2.88 -10.65
C ALA A 160 -13.23 3.43 -11.97
N ALA A 161 -13.30 4.76 -12.12
CA ALA A 161 -13.77 5.41 -13.33
C ALA A 161 -12.83 5.16 -14.52
N ALA A 162 -11.51 5.28 -14.33
CA ALA A 162 -10.51 5.02 -15.36
C ALA A 162 -10.57 3.57 -15.85
N CYS A 163 -10.73 2.59 -14.95
CA CYS A 163 -10.91 1.19 -15.33
C CYS A 163 -12.19 0.96 -16.14
N ARG A 164 -13.32 1.61 -15.77
CA ARG A 164 -14.57 1.55 -16.56
C ARG A 164 -14.41 2.15 -17.95
N GLU A 165 -13.72 3.28 -18.06
CA GLU A 165 -13.45 3.93 -19.34
C GLU A 165 -12.57 3.05 -20.24
N ALA A 166 -11.50 2.47 -19.68
CA ALA A 166 -10.66 1.50 -20.38
C ALA A 166 -11.48 0.28 -20.84
N ALA A 167 -12.36 -0.25 -19.98
CA ALA A 167 -13.24 -1.37 -20.32
C ALA A 167 -14.21 -1.05 -21.47
N ALA A 168 -14.69 0.19 -21.57
CA ALA A 168 -15.59 0.63 -22.64
C ALA A 168 -14.88 0.69 -24.01
N LYS A 169 -13.57 0.99 -24.02
CA LYS A 169 -12.73 1.07 -25.22
C LYS A 169 -12.05 -0.27 -25.57
N CYS A 170 -12.05 -1.22 -24.65
CA CYS A 170 -11.39 -2.52 -24.81
C CYS A 170 -12.22 -3.46 -25.70
N THR A 171 -11.58 -4.00 -26.75
CA THR A 171 -12.19 -4.94 -27.69
C THR A 171 -12.03 -6.39 -27.27
N ASP A 172 -10.97 -6.73 -26.53
CA ASP A 172 -10.75 -8.08 -25.98
C ASP A 172 -11.75 -8.35 -24.83
N PRO A 173 -12.64 -9.35 -24.96
CA PRO A 173 -13.60 -9.69 -23.92
C PRO A 173 -12.96 -10.11 -22.59
N ALA A 174 -11.80 -10.79 -22.63
CA ALA A 174 -11.13 -11.25 -21.43
C ALA A 174 -10.57 -10.06 -20.64
N ARG A 175 -9.79 -9.19 -21.29
CA ARG A 175 -9.28 -7.96 -20.68
C ARG A 175 -10.40 -7.03 -20.22
N LYS A 176 -11.48 -6.89 -21.00
CA LYS A 176 -12.66 -6.10 -20.60
C LYS A 176 -13.27 -6.59 -19.28
N LYS A 177 -13.42 -7.91 -19.11
CA LYS A 177 -13.92 -8.50 -17.85
C LYS A 177 -12.98 -8.18 -16.68
N THR A 178 -11.67 -8.27 -16.89
CA THR A 178 -10.67 -7.89 -15.89
C THR A 178 -10.76 -6.41 -15.52
N LEU A 179 -10.86 -5.49 -16.49
CA LEU A 179 -10.98 -4.04 -16.24
C LEU A 179 -12.26 -3.70 -15.45
N LEU A 180 -13.37 -4.37 -15.74
CA LEU A 180 -14.61 -4.19 -14.96
C LEU A 180 -14.46 -4.70 -13.52
N ARG A 181 -13.71 -5.78 -13.31
CA ARG A 181 -13.40 -6.31 -11.97
C ARG A 181 -12.49 -5.35 -11.19
N MET A 182 -11.43 -4.84 -11.82
CA MET A 182 -10.57 -3.78 -11.25
C MET A 182 -11.39 -2.56 -10.83
N ALA A 183 -12.32 -2.11 -11.68
CA ALA A 183 -13.22 -1.02 -11.36
C ALA A 183 -14.13 -1.30 -10.16
N ALA A 184 -14.66 -2.52 -10.06
CA ALA A 184 -15.50 -2.94 -8.94
C ALA A 184 -14.71 -2.99 -7.64
N ASN A 185 -13.47 -3.50 -7.66
CA ASN A 185 -12.59 -3.54 -6.51
C ASN A 185 -12.33 -2.12 -5.98
N CYS A 186 -11.92 -1.18 -6.84
CA CYS A 186 -11.66 0.21 -6.43
C CYS A 186 -12.91 0.98 -5.99
N ALA A 187 -14.08 0.64 -6.51
CA ALA A 187 -15.33 1.23 -6.04
C ALA A 187 -15.71 0.75 -4.62
N LYS A 188 -15.16 -0.39 -4.19
CA LYS A 188 -15.44 -0.98 -2.88
C LYS A 188 -14.34 -0.70 -1.86
N VAL A 189 -13.11 -1.12 -2.13
CA VAL A 189 -11.95 -0.93 -1.27
C VAL A 189 -11.13 0.29 -1.72
N PRO A 190 -10.55 1.08 -0.79
CA PRO A 190 -10.39 0.79 0.64
C PRO A 190 -11.49 1.35 1.55
N MET A 191 -12.56 1.92 0.99
CA MET A 191 -13.59 2.57 1.81
C MET A 191 -14.42 1.58 2.63
N ASN A 192 -14.73 0.41 2.06
CA ASN A 192 -15.49 -0.64 2.72
C ASN A 192 -14.55 -1.82 3.06
N PRO A 193 -14.97 -2.71 3.97
CA PRO A 193 -14.27 -3.97 4.21
C PRO A 193 -14.09 -4.78 2.91
N ALA A 194 -12.97 -5.47 2.79
CA ALA A 194 -12.78 -6.46 1.74
C ALA A 194 -13.69 -7.67 1.99
N SER A 195 -14.16 -8.33 0.94
CA SER A 195 -14.91 -9.60 1.03
C SER A 195 -14.39 -10.68 0.09
N SER A 196 -13.24 -10.47 -0.54
CA SER A 196 -12.55 -11.47 -1.35
C SER A 196 -11.04 -11.27 -1.23
N PHE A 197 -10.27 -12.30 -1.58
CA PHE A 197 -8.81 -12.20 -1.58
C PHE A 197 -8.30 -11.13 -2.55
N GLU A 198 -8.92 -11.01 -3.72
CA GLU A 198 -8.53 -10.00 -4.71
C GLU A 198 -8.79 -8.57 -4.21
N GLU A 199 -9.95 -8.31 -3.60
CA GLU A 199 -10.23 -7.02 -2.97
C GLU A 199 -9.25 -6.72 -1.83
N ALA A 200 -8.88 -7.74 -1.05
CA ALA A 200 -7.93 -7.57 0.04
C ALA A 200 -6.53 -7.19 -0.46
N VAL A 201 -6.03 -7.89 -1.49
CA VAL A 201 -4.74 -7.57 -2.13
C VAL A 201 -4.77 -6.18 -2.77
N GLN A 202 -5.85 -5.83 -3.48
CA GLN A 202 -6.03 -4.48 -4.05
C GLN A 202 -6.05 -3.39 -2.96
N ALA A 203 -6.68 -3.63 -1.81
CA ALA A 203 -6.68 -2.68 -0.71
C ALA A 203 -5.28 -2.48 -0.10
N VAL A 204 -4.52 -3.57 0.08
CA VAL A 204 -3.11 -3.51 0.54
C VAL A 204 -2.28 -2.70 -0.44
N TYR A 205 -2.31 -3.06 -1.72
CA TYR A 205 -1.54 -2.37 -2.76
C TYR A 205 -1.89 -0.88 -2.83
N PHE A 206 -3.18 -0.55 -2.86
CA PHE A 206 -3.62 0.83 -2.94
C PHE A 206 -3.09 1.67 -1.77
N ASN A 207 -3.12 1.13 -0.55
CA ASN A 207 -2.73 1.87 0.66
C ASN A 207 -1.23 1.81 0.98
N PHE A 208 -0.49 0.86 0.40
CA PHE A 208 0.96 0.76 0.53
C PHE A 208 1.65 2.09 0.16
N HIS A 209 1.17 2.80 -0.86
CA HIS A 209 1.73 4.09 -1.28
C HIS A 209 1.71 5.18 -0.19
N PHE A 210 0.84 5.07 0.82
CA PHE A 210 0.78 6.03 1.93
C PHE A 210 1.82 5.75 3.03
N LEU A 211 2.42 4.55 3.03
CA LEU A 211 3.51 4.19 3.93
C LEU A 211 4.26 3.01 3.32
N ALA A 212 5.06 3.30 2.29
CA ALA A 212 5.68 2.31 1.41
C ALA A 212 6.94 1.69 2.03
N ASP A 213 6.77 1.15 3.24
CA ASP A 213 7.81 0.47 4.00
C ASP A 213 7.46 -1.01 4.13
N SER A 214 6.68 -1.41 5.12
CA SER A 214 6.34 -2.82 5.32
C SER A 214 4.87 -3.12 5.09
N ILE A 215 4.57 -4.30 4.55
CA ILE A 215 3.23 -4.87 4.52
C ILE A 215 2.91 -5.73 5.75
N GLY A 216 3.81 -5.85 6.74
CA GLY A 216 3.52 -6.51 8.02
C GLY A 216 3.45 -8.05 7.93
N ARG A 217 2.27 -8.63 8.20
CA ARG A 217 2.01 -10.09 8.24
C ARG A 217 0.93 -10.51 7.22
N PRO A 218 1.20 -10.42 5.90
CA PRO A 218 0.21 -10.72 4.86
C PRO A 218 -0.34 -12.14 4.96
N ASP A 219 0.48 -13.09 5.40
CA ASP A 219 0.09 -14.47 5.68
C ASP A 219 -0.97 -14.63 6.77
N GLN A 220 -1.18 -13.62 7.63
CA GLN A 220 -2.19 -13.65 8.68
C GLN A 220 -3.43 -12.85 8.31
N TYR A 221 -3.28 -11.60 7.88
CA TYR A 221 -4.44 -10.73 7.63
C TYR A 221 -5.12 -11.00 6.29
N LEU A 222 -4.44 -11.63 5.31
CA LEU A 222 -5.08 -12.07 4.06
C LEU A 222 -5.64 -13.49 4.16
N TYR A 223 -5.20 -14.28 5.14
CA TYR A 223 -5.56 -15.70 5.24
C TYR A 223 -7.07 -15.98 5.33
N PRO A 224 -7.87 -15.21 6.10
CA PRO A 224 -9.32 -15.43 6.12
C PRO A 224 -9.96 -15.31 4.73
N TYR A 225 -9.48 -14.38 3.90
CA TYR A 225 -9.98 -14.18 2.54
C TYR A 225 -9.50 -15.25 1.57
N TYR A 226 -8.26 -15.72 1.75
CA TYR A 226 -7.71 -16.86 1.00
C TYR A 226 -8.51 -18.13 1.32
N GLN A 227 -8.60 -18.49 2.60
CA GLN A 227 -9.28 -19.70 3.06
C GLN A 227 -10.75 -19.74 2.63
N GLN A 228 -11.46 -18.62 2.76
CA GLN A 228 -12.85 -18.51 2.30
C GLN A 228 -12.96 -18.77 0.79
N GLY A 229 -12.12 -18.09 -0.01
CA GLY A 229 -12.16 -18.22 -1.47
C GLY A 229 -11.79 -19.62 -1.98
N ILE A 230 -10.86 -20.30 -1.30
CA ILE A 230 -10.53 -21.71 -1.60
C ILE A 230 -11.73 -22.60 -1.26
N ALA A 231 -12.34 -22.41 -0.09
CA ALA A 231 -13.44 -23.25 0.39
C ALA A 231 -14.73 -23.12 -0.43
N ASP A 232 -15.05 -21.92 -0.92
CA ASP A 232 -16.24 -21.67 -1.75
C ASP A 232 -15.98 -21.77 -3.27
N GLY A 233 -14.73 -22.03 -3.67
CA GLY A 233 -14.32 -22.18 -5.06
C GLY A 233 -14.26 -20.89 -5.87
N THR A 234 -14.39 -19.71 -5.22
CA THR A 234 -14.26 -18.41 -5.89
C THR A 234 -12.80 -18.01 -6.15
N LEU A 235 -11.85 -18.69 -5.52
CA LEU A 235 -10.41 -18.48 -5.67
C LEU A 235 -9.70 -19.81 -5.92
N SER A 236 -8.81 -19.85 -6.90
CA SER A 236 -7.84 -20.95 -7.03
C SER A 236 -6.49 -20.56 -6.42
N ARG A 237 -5.69 -21.55 -6.02
CA ARG A 237 -4.33 -21.33 -5.51
C ARG A 237 -3.46 -20.59 -6.52
N GLU A 238 -3.57 -20.94 -7.80
CA GLU A 238 -2.84 -20.29 -8.91
C GLU A 238 -3.22 -18.82 -9.03
N ARG A 239 -4.51 -18.50 -8.92
CA ARG A 239 -5.01 -17.14 -8.99
C ARG A 239 -4.55 -16.31 -7.77
N ALA A 240 -4.56 -16.91 -6.59
CA ALA A 240 -4.03 -16.27 -5.39
C ALA A 240 -2.51 -16.00 -5.52
N LYS A 241 -1.75 -16.96 -6.06
CA LYS A 241 -0.31 -16.78 -6.35
C LYS A 241 -0.08 -15.61 -7.30
N GLU A 242 -0.84 -15.56 -8.39
CA GLU A 242 -0.72 -14.52 -9.41
C GLU A 242 -0.96 -13.11 -8.84
N LEU A 243 -1.95 -12.95 -7.96
CA LEU A 243 -2.23 -11.69 -7.27
C LEU A 243 -1.10 -11.27 -6.32
N LEU A 244 -0.51 -12.24 -5.59
CA LEU A 244 0.64 -11.99 -4.72
C LEU A 244 1.89 -11.61 -5.53
N GLN A 245 2.15 -12.29 -6.64
CA GLN A 245 3.24 -11.96 -7.56
C GLN A 245 3.11 -10.53 -8.07
N GLU A 246 1.92 -10.14 -8.53
CA GLU A 246 1.68 -8.75 -8.95
C GLU A 246 1.88 -7.76 -7.79
N LEU A 247 1.37 -8.04 -6.59
CA LEU A 247 1.58 -7.19 -5.42
C LEU A 247 3.09 -6.97 -5.16
N PHE A 248 3.89 -8.04 -5.18
CA PHE A 248 5.33 -7.96 -4.93
C PHE A 248 6.08 -7.22 -6.05
N ILE A 249 5.72 -7.46 -7.31
CA ILE A 249 6.27 -6.73 -8.46
C ILE A 249 5.97 -5.23 -8.34
N MET A 250 4.75 -4.87 -7.94
CA MET A 250 4.36 -3.47 -7.80
C MET A 250 5.01 -2.81 -6.56
N ILE A 251 5.24 -3.54 -5.46
CA ILE A 251 6.05 -3.07 -4.33
C ILE A 251 7.50 -2.85 -4.78
N HIS A 252 8.08 -3.78 -5.54
CA HIS A 252 9.43 -3.63 -6.08
C HIS A 252 9.56 -2.38 -6.95
N GLY A 253 8.59 -2.18 -7.86
CA GLY A 253 8.51 -1.02 -8.76
C GLY A 253 8.22 0.31 -8.08
N TRP A 254 7.92 0.32 -6.77
CA TRP A 254 7.82 1.55 -6.00
C TRP A 254 9.18 2.26 -5.90
N THR A 255 10.30 1.54 -5.84
CA THR A 255 11.61 2.20 -5.93
C THR A 255 11.91 2.52 -7.40
N PRO A 256 12.05 3.81 -7.79
CA PRO A 256 12.34 4.16 -9.19
C PRO A 256 13.66 3.55 -9.66
N ILE A 257 13.75 3.18 -10.94
CA ILE A 257 14.99 2.67 -11.56
C ILE A 257 16.13 3.69 -11.54
N THR A 258 15.79 4.97 -11.35
CA THR A 258 16.72 6.12 -11.22
C THR A 258 17.19 6.34 -9.78
N SER A 259 16.61 5.65 -8.80
CA SER A 259 16.97 5.77 -7.38
C SER A 259 18.36 5.19 -7.09
N SER A 260 19.10 5.83 -6.19
CA SER A 260 20.36 5.29 -5.66
C SER A 260 20.15 4.01 -4.82
N ASN A 261 18.91 3.72 -4.42
CA ASN A 261 18.53 2.51 -3.71
C ASN A 261 17.97 1.42 -4.65
N ARG A 262 17.99 1.63 -5.98
CA ARG A 262 17.47 0.67 -6.97
C ARG A 262 17.90 -0.76 -6.68
N ASP A 263 19.18 -0.99 -6.41
CA ASP A 263 19.76 -2.33 -6.23
C ASP A 263 19.88 -2.74 -4.75
N ARG A 264 19.18 -2.04 -3.84
CA ARG A 264 19.24 -2.31 -2.39
C ARG A 264 17.96 -2.98 -1.90
N GLY A 265 18.08 -4.15 -1.28
CA GLY A 265 16.94 -4.89 -0.72
C GLY A 265 16.30 -4.24 0.53
N ALA A 266 16.96 -3.28 1.17
CA ALA A 266 16.55 -2.68 2.45
C ALA A 266 15.32 -1.74 2.37
N GLU A 267 14.69 -1.63 1.21
CA GLU A 267 13.43 -0.91 1.04
C GLU A 267 12.31 -1.96 0.94
N SER A 268 11.40 -2.01 1.91
CA SER A 268 10.33 -3.01 2.01
C SER A 268 10.69 -4.43 2.44
N HIS A 269 10.21 -4.76 3.65
CA HIS A 269 10.35 -6.08 4.28
C HIS A 269 9.04 -6.47 4.96
N PHE A 270 8.71 -7.76 5.01
CA PHE A 270 7.57 -8.27 5.77
C PHE A 270 7.90 -9.62 6.41
N VAL A 271 7.01 -10.14 7.25
CA VAL A 271 7.23 -11.40 7.96
C VAL A 271 6.10 -12.39 7.71
N ILE A 272 6.43 -13.67 7.76
CA ILE A 272 5.47 -14.79 7.74
C ILE A 272 5.70 -15.72 8.94
N GLY A 273 4.70 -16.53 9.25
CA GLY A 273 4.77 -17.49 10.36
C GLY A 273 4.83 -16.81 11.73
N GLY A 274 5.44 -17.48 12.70
CA GLY A 274 5.54 -17.05 14.10
C GLY A 274 4.33 -17.49 14.91
N TYR A 275 4.23 -17.04 16.17
CA TYR A 275 3.06 -17.39 16.98
C TYR A 275 1.80 -16.61 16.55
N THR A 276 0.65 -17.27 16.63
CA THR A 276 -0.67 -16.65 16.68
C THR A 276 -0.92 -15.99 18.05
N ILE A 277 -2.04 -15.28 18.20
CA ILE A 277 -2.44 -14.71 19.51
C ILE A 277 -2.70 -15.80 20.56
N ASP A 278 -3.12 -16.98 20.10
CA ASP A 278 -3.37 -18.15 20.94
C ASP A 278 -2.09 -19.00 21.18
N HIS A 279 -0.92 -18.47 20.80
CA HIS A 279 0.38 -19.15 20.91
C HIS A 279 0.48 -20.46 20.10
N GLU A 280 -0.28 -20.59 19.01
CA GLU A 280 -0.15 -21.67 18.03
C GLU A 280 0.80 -21.30 16.90
N ASP A 281 1.20 -22.29 16.08
CA ASP A 281 1.99 -22.02 14.88
C ASP A 281 1.18 -21.19 13.88
N GLY A 282 1.72 -20.05 13.48
CA GLY A 282 1.12 -19.15 12.53
C GLY A 282 1.54 -19.43 11.08
N PHE A 283 2.52 -20.32 10.84
CA PHE A 283 2.83 -20.72 9.47
C PHE A 283 1.64 -21.51 8.90
N ASN A 284 1.13 -21.07 7.75
CA ASN A 284 -0.09 -21.62 7.16
C ASN A 284 0.06 -21.77 5.64
N GLU A 285 -0.98 -22.28 4.98
CA GLU A 285 -0.99 -22.49 3.52
C GLU A 285 -0.70 -21.21 2.72
N LEU A 286 -1.12 -20.05 3.23
CA LEU A 286 -0.83 -18.77 2.58
C LEU A 286 0.64 -18.34 2.80
N SER A 287 1.25 -18.69 3.94
CA SER A 287 2.69 -18.50 4.16
C SER A 287 3.49 -19.26 3.10
N ASP A 288 3.13 -20.52 2.87
CA ASP A 288 3.74 -21.37 1.85
C ASP A 288 3.55 -20.83 0.42
N LEU A 289 2.35 -20.34 0.11
CA LEU A 289 2.00 -19.72 -1.17
C LEU A 289 2.76 -18.41 -1.42
N ILE A 290 2.97 -17.61 -0.37
CA ILE A 290 3.77 -16.38 -0.45
C ILE A 290 5.21 -16.72 -0.83
N LEU A 291 5.81 -17.75 -0.21
CA LEU A 291 7.15 -18.20 -0.57
C LEU A 291 7.22 -18.66 -2.04
N ASP A 292 6.24 -19.44 -2.51
CA ASP A 292 6.16 -19.82 -3.92
C ASP A 292 6.09 -18.60 -4.85
N ALA A 293 5.23 -17.63 -4.51
CA ALA A 293 5.07 -16.42 -5.31
C ALA A 293 6.38 -15.63 -5.41
N MET A 294 7.11 -15.49 -4.31
CA MET A 294 8.38 -14.78 -4.26
C MET A 294 9.51 -15.53 -4.98
N LEU A 295 9.65 -16.85 -4.78
CA LEU A 295 10.69 -17.66 -5.43
C LEU A 295 10.55 -17.70 -6.96
N GLU A 296 9.33 -17.51 -7.47
CA GLU A 296 9.07 -17.48 -8.91
C GLU A 296 9.31 -16.11 -9.56
N CYS A 297 9.59 -15.06 -8.79
CA CYS A 297 9.86 -13.70 -9.29
C CYS A 297 11.31 -13.28 -8.98
N ASP A 298 12.04 -12.77 -9.97
CA ASP A 298 13.42 -12.29 -9.80
C ASP A 298 13.42 -10.85 -9.22
N LEU A 299 13.02 -10.74 -7.95
CA LEU A 299 12.89 -9.47 -7.24
C LEU A 299 13.83 -9.41 -6.04
N ILE A 300 14.42 -8.25 -5.81
CA ILE A 300 15.24 -7.97 -4.61
C ILE A 300 14.42 -7.37 -3.46
N ARG A 301 13.15 -7.04 -3.72
CA ARG A 301 12.17 -6.45 -2.81
C ARG A 301 10.76 -6.92 -3.20
N PRO A 302 9.81 -7.00 -2.27
CA PRO A 302 10.03 -6.96 -0.82
C PRO A 302 10.84 -8.17 -0.34
N GLN A 303 11.50 -8.03 0.81
CA GLN A 303 12.16 -9.14 1.49
C GLN A 303 11.21 -9.81 2.48
N VAL A 304 11.40 -11.11 2.73
CA VAL A 304 10.59 -11.89 3.68
C VAL A 304 11.45 -12.46 4.81
N SER A 305 10.97 -12.35 6.04
CA SER A 305 11.51 -13.10 7.19
C SER A 305 10.52 -14.15 7.67
N LEU A 306 11.02 -15.37 7.86
CA LEU A 306 10.29 -16.40 8.60
C LEU A 306 10.48 -16.19 10.11
N ARG A 307 9.38 -15.95 10.82
CA ARG A 307 9.36 -16.04 12.28
C ARG A 307 9.21 -17.51 12.68
N TRP A 308 10.33 -18.20 12.85
CA TRP A 308 10.28 -19.60 13.27
C TRP A 308 9.96 -19.74 14.76
N ASN A 309 9.21 -20.77 15.13
CA ASN A 309 8.94 -21.12 16.52
C ASN A 309 8.96 -22.64 16.74
N LYS A 310 8.88 -23.09 18.00
CA LYS A 310 9.00 -24.52 18.35
C LYS A 310 7.90 -25.41 17.76
N LYS A 311 6.75 -24.83 17.41
CA LYS A 311 5.62 -25.51 16.79
C LYS A 311 5.71 -25.51 15.25
N THR A 312 6.56 -24.67 14.67
CA THR A 312 6.77 -24.62 13.22
C THR A 312 7.49 -25.88 12.74
N PRO A 313 6.90 -26.66 11.81
CA PRO A 313 7.53 -27.86 11.28
C PRO A 313 8.90 -27.57 10.68
N ARG A 314 9.86 -28.47 10.89
CA ARG A 314 11.26 -28.23 10.51
C ARG A 314 11.43 -28.17 8.99
N GLU A 315 10.57 -28.84 8.26
CA GLU A 315 10.52 -28.85 6.79
C GLU A 315 10.31 -27.47 6.19
N VAL A 316 9.66 -26.55 6.91
CA VAL A 316 9.49 -25.15 6.46
C VAL A 316 10.85 -24.47 6.25
N LEU A 317 11.86 -24.81 7.06
CA LEU A 317 13.21 -24.24 6.94
C LEU A 317 13.96 -24.67 5.68
N TYR A 318 13.51 -25.71 4.97
CA TYR A 318 14.14 -26.11 3.71
C TYR A 318 13.65 -25.28 2.52
N LYS A 319 12.54 -24.54 2.69
CA LYS A 319 11.94 -23.71 1.65
C LYS A 319 12.35 -22.24 1.76
N VAL A 320 12.64 -21.79 2.97
CA VAL A 320 13.02 -20.39 3.29
C VAL A 320 14.52 -20.20 3.20
#